data_AF-A0A961DAK0-F1
#
_entry.id   AF-A0A961DAK0-F1
#
_cell.length_a   1.000
_cell.length_b   1.000
_cell.length_c   1.000
_cell.angle_alpha   90.00
_cell.angle_beta   90.00
_cell.angle_gamma   90.00
#
_symmetry.space_group_name_H-M   'P 1'
#
loop_
_entity.id
_entity.type
_entity.pdbx_description
1 polymer ?
#
loop_
_entity_poly.entity_id
_entity_poly.type
_entity_poly.pdbx_seq_one_letter_code
_entity_poly.pdbx_strand_id
1 'polypeptide(L)'
;MKTFGHKVKLSFLAMLCGWIACNIAWWVGAIPGMDATALQHLDIRQTAIFVIMVGVYTAVVIVMAWAAIFLPVDLCLSDDSKLRQPKVAALFGFLVAFSIVAAVYGYASWTNSFWSTLGNAALPYALGTCATGSVAAYVRARMDQPKRHTR
;
A
#
# COMPACT_ATOMS: atom_id res chain seq x y z
N MET A 1 -13.57 25.72 -1.85
CA MET A 1 -13.59 24.48 -1.02
C MET A 1 -14.04 23.32 -1.89
N LYS A 2 -13.28 22.22 -1.95
CA LYS A 2 -13.71 20.99 -2.65
C LYS A 2 -14.92 20.39 -1.93
N THR A 3 -15.91 19.90 -2.68
CA THR A 3 -17.07 19.20 -2.10
C THR A 3 -16.63 17.89 -1.42
N PHE A 4 -17.36 17.46 -0.39
CA PHE A 4 -17.07 16.24 0.36
C PHE A 4 -16.90 15.01 -0.56
N GLY A 5 -17.84 14.80 -1.49
CA GLY A 5 -17.77 13.70 -2.45
C GLY A 5 -16.55 13.76 -3.38
N HIS A 6 -16.04 14.95 -3.69
CA HIS A 6 -14.82 15.09 -4.50
C HIS A 6 -13.57 14.63 -3.72
N LYS A 7 -13.48 14.96 -2.42
CA LYS A 7 -12.38 14.49 -1.56
C LYS A 7 -12.42 12.96 -1.39
N VAL A 8 -13.60 12.39 -1.14
CA VAL A 8 -13.79 10.92 -1.03
C VAL A 8 -13.33 10.22 -2.30
N LYS A 9 -13.75 10.70 -3.48
CA LYS A 9 -13.38 10.11 -4.78
C LYS A 9 -11.87 10.14 -5.01
N LEU A 10 -11.21 11.27 -4.74
CA LEU A 10 -9.77 11.40 -4.92
C LEU A 10 -9.00 10.51 -3.94
N SER A 11 -9.45 10.45 -2.69
CA SER A 11 -8.90 9.57 -1.65
C SER A 11 -8.94 8.11 -2.08
N PHE A 12 -10.11 7.66 -2.56
CA PHE A 12 -10.32 6.30 -3.02
C PHE A 12 -9.41 5.97 -4.22
N LEU A 13 -9.29 6.88 -5.18
CA LEU A 13 -8.46 6.67 -6.37
C LEU A 13 -6.97 6.63 -6.03
N ALA A 14 -6.52 7.48 -5.10
CA ALA A 14 -5.16 7.42 -4.58
C ALA A 14 -4.86 6.08 -3.87
N MET A 15 -5.82 5.57 -3.09
CA MET A 15 -5.67 4.25 -2.47
C MET A 15 -5.64 3.12 -3.50
N LEU A 16 -6.45 3.20 -4.56
CA LEU A 16 -6.43 2.21 -5.65
C LEU A 16 -5.04 2.16 -6.31
N CYS A 17 -4.41 3.31 -6.54
CA CYS A 17 -3.03 3.34 -7.01
C CYS A 17 -2.04 2.72 -6.01
N GLY A 18 -2.24 2.96 -4.71
CA GLY A 18 -1.49 2.30 -3.65
C GLY A 18 -1.64 0.78 -3.66
N TRP A 19 -2.86 0.27 -3.86
CA TRP A 19 -3.14 -1.17 -3.97
C TRP A 19 -2.45 -1.81 -5.16
N ILE A 20 -2.49 -1.16 -6.32
CA ILE A 20 -1.79 -1.66 -7.52
C ILE A 20 -0.28 -1.72 -7.24
N ALA A 21 0.29 -0.66 -6.64
CA ALA A 21 1.70 -0.64 -6.24
C ALA A 21 2.04 -1.74 -5.23
N CYS A 22 1.14 -2.03 -4.28
CA CYS A 22 1.26 -3.15 -3.33
C CYS A 22 1.43 -4.48 -4.05
N ASN A 23 0.50 -4.77 -4.97
CA ASN A 23 0.50 -6.02 -5.72
C ASN A 23 1.76 -6.15 -6.57
N ILE A 24 2.16 -5.09 -7.27
CA ILE A 24 3.39 -5.09 -8.07
C ILE A 24 4.60 -5.37 -7.18
N ALA A 25 4.77 -4.65 -6.07
CA ALA A 25 5.89 -4.85 -5.15
C ALA A 25 5.90 -6.25 -4.52
N TRP A 26 4.71 -6.79 -4.19
CA TRP A 26 4.56 -8.14 -3.69
C TRP A 26 4.98 -9.18 -4.72
N TRP A 27 4.50 -9.08 -5.96
CA TRP A 27 4.88 -9.98 -7.05
C TRP A 27 6.38 -9.89 -7.37
N VAL A 28 6.94 -8.69 -7.42
CA VAL A 28 8.38 -8.48 -7.61
C VAL A 28 9.20 -9.11 -6.48
N GLY A 29 8.72 -9.04 -5.23
CA GLY A 29 9.37 -9.67 -4.09
C GLY A 29 9.17 -11.19 -4.02
N ALA A 30 8.04 -11.70 -4.51
CA ALA A 30 7.68 -13.11 -4.45
C ALA A 30 8.33 -13.93 -5.58
N ILE A 31 8.45 -13.37 -6.79
CA ILE A 31 9.02 -14.06 -7.97
C ILE A 31 10.43 -14.64 -7.70
N PRO A 32 11.38 -13.92 -7.08
CA PRO A 32 12.71 -14.45 -6.78
C PRO A 32 12.74 -15.60 -5.76
N GLY A 33 11.67 -15.76 -4.97
CA GLY A 33 11.53 -16.82 -3.97
C GLY A 33 10.77 -18.05 -4.47
N MET A 34 10.25 -18.02 -5.71
CA MET A 34 9.61 -19.19 -6.33
C MET A 34 10.69 -20.08 -6.94
N ASP A 35 10.75 -21.32 -6.47
CA ASP A 35 11.69 -22.31 -7.00
C ASP A 35 11.45 -22.52 -8.51
N ALA A 36 12.50 -22.54 -9.31
CA ALA A 36 12.41 -22.58 -10.78
C ALA A 36 11.72 -23.86 -11.30
N THR A 37 11.76 -24.92 -10.50
CA THR A 37 11.06 -26.20 -10.71
C THR A 37 9.56 -26.11 -10.41
N ALA A 38 9.15 -25.32 -9.42
CA ALA A 38 7.74 -25.05 -9.12
C ALA A 38 7.09 -24.24 -10.26
N LEU A 39 7.84 -23.29 -10.86
CA LEU A 39 7.40 -22.52 -12.02
C LEU A 39 7.11 -23.37 -13.27
N GLN A 40 7.81 -24.49 -13.44
CA GLN A 40 7.58 -25.42 -14.56
C GLN A 40 6.33 -26.30 -14.39
N HIS A 41 5.83 -26.47 -13.17
CA HIS A 41 4.64 -27.26 -12.85
C HIS A 41 3.45 -26.40 -12.41
N LEU A 42 3.55 -25.07 -12.55
CA LEU A 42 2.44 -24.18 -12.23
C LEU A 42 1.27 -24.45 -13.19
N ASP A 43 0.25 -25.10 -12.66
CA ASP A 43 -1.06 -25.09 -13.30
C ASP A 43 -1.53 -23.62 -13.33
N ILE A 44 -1.62 -23.07 -14.54
CA ILE A 44 -2.03 -21.69 -14.80
C ILE A 44 -3.37 -21.39 -14.12
N ARG A 45 -4.26 -22.39 -14.04
CA ARG A 45 -5.56 -22.26 -13.41
C ARG A 45 -5.47 -22.08 -11.89
N GLN A 46 -4.67 -22.89 -11.21
CA GLN A 46 -4.47 -22.77 -9.76
C GLN A 46 -3.76 -21.47 -9.40
N THR A 47 -2.77 -21.08 -10.21
CA THR A 47 -2.04 -19.82 -10.06
C THR A 47 -2.97 -18.62 -10.22
N ALA A 48 -3.83 -18.63 -11.25
CA ALA A 48 -4.81 -17.57 -11.48
C ALA A 48 -5.81 -17.46 -10.32
N ILE A 49 -6.31 -18.58 -9.81
CA ILE A 49 -7.22 -18.59 -8.65
C ILE A 49 -6.53 -18.00 -7.42
N PHE A 50 -5.27 -18.38 -7.17
CA PHE A 50 -4.48 -17.84 -6.06
C PHE A 50 -4.26 -16.33 -6.20
N VAL A 51 -3.86 -15.84 -7.39
CA VAL A 51 -3.70 -14.40 -7.69
C VAL A 51 -5.00 -13.64 -7.42
N ILE A 52 -6.14 -14.17 -7.88
CA ILE A 52 -7.45 -13.54 -7.70
C ILE A 52 -7.82 -13.51 -6.20
N MET A 53 -7.65 -14.62 -5.49
CA MET A 53 -7.93 -14.71 -4.05
C MET A 53 -7.09 -13.70 -3.25
N VAL A 54 -5.78 -13.64 -3.50
CA VAL A 54 -4.86 -12.68 -2.86
C VAL A 54 -5.22 -11.25 -3.25
N GLY A 55 -5.55 -11.00 -4.52
CA GLY A 55 -5.98 -9.70 -5.01
C GLY A 55 -7.25 -9.19 -4.31
N VAL A 56 -8.26 -10.06 -4.18
CA VAL A 56 -9.52 -9.74 -3.48
C VAL A 56 -9.27 -9.51 -1.99
N TYR A 57 -8.51 -10.39 -1.34
CA TYR A 57 -8.20 -10.27 0.08
C TYR A 57 -7.46 -8.95 0.38
N THR A 58 -6.43 -8.64 -0.39
CA THR A 58 -5.67 -7.39 -0.24
C THR A 58 -6.53 -6.16 -0.55
N ALA A 59 -7.46 -6.24 -1.51
CA ALA A 59 -8.40 -5.16 -1.79
C ALA A 59 -9.29 -4.88 -0.58
N VAL A 60 -9.83 -5.90 0.08
CA VAL A 60 -10.65 -5.74 1.30
C VAL A 60 -9.84 -5.08 2.41
N VAL A 61 -8.63 -5.55 2.68
CA VAL A 61 -7.73 -4.98 3.71
C VAL A 61 -7.43 -3.50 3.41
N ILE A 62 -7.15 -3.18 2.15
CA ILE A 62 -6.88 -1.81 1.73
C ILE A 62 -8.11 -0.91 1.84
N VAL A 63 -9.30 -1.39 1.50
CA VAL A 63 -10.55 -0.63 1.67
C VAL A 63 -10.79 -0.33 3.15
N MET A 64 -10.53 -1.30 4.04
CA MET A 64 -10.61 -1.07 5.49
C MET A 64 -9.59 -0.03 5.97
N ALA A 65 -8.33 -0.15 5.54
CA ALA A 65 -7.28 0.80 5.87
C ALA A 65 -7.57 2.21 5.32
N TRP A 66 -8.17 2.29 4.13
CA TRP A 66 -8.63 3.54 3.55
C TRP A 66 -9.72 4.19 4.41
N ALA A 67 -10.77 3.43 4.74
CA ALA A 67 -11.88 3.95 5.53
C ALA A 67 -11.46 4.37 6.95
N ALA A 68 -10.55 3.61 7.58
CA ALA A 68 -10.13 3.84 8.96
C ALA A 68 -9.01 4.89 9.11
N ILE A 69 -8.10 5.00 8.13
CA ILE A 69 -6.88 5.81 8.27
C ILE A 69 -6.85 6.94 7.23
N PHE A 70 -6.87 6.61 5.94
CA PHE A 70 -6.66 7.61 4.89
C PHE A 70 -7.84 8.58 4.78
N LEU A 71 -9.07 8.08 4.77
CA LEU A 71 -10.25 8.91 4.58
C LEU A 71 -10.41 9.97 5.71
N PRO A 72 -10.27 9.64 7.02
CA PRO A 72 -10.29 10.67 8.07
C PRO A 72 -9.18 11.70 7.91
N VAL A 73 -7.96 11.25 7.57
CA VAL A 73 -6.81 12.14 7.35
C VAL A 73 -7.04 13.06 6.14
N ASP A 74 -7.75 12.59 5.12
CA ASP A 74 -8.14 13.37 3.93
C ASP A 74 -9.21 14.41 4.22
N LEU A 75 -10.13 14.09 5.13
CA LEU A 75 -11.18 15.02 5.54
C LEU A 75 -10.67 16.10 6.49
N CYS A 76 -9.77 15.75 7.41
CA CYS A 76 -9.28 16.64 8.47
C CYS A 76 -8.14 17.59 8.04
N LEU A 77 -7.30 17.21 7.07
CA LEU A 77 -6.18 18.07 6.64
C LEU A 77 -6.66 19.24 5.77
N SER A 78 -6.22 20.46 6.09
CA SER A 78 -6.40 21.63 5.24
C SER A 78 -5.67 21.48 3.91
N ASP A 79 -6.21 22.10 2.86
CA ASP A 79 -5.68 22.02 1.49
C ASP A 79 -4.29 22.68 1.34
N ASP A 80 -3.94 23.62 2.24
CA ASP A 80 -2.66 24.36 2.23
C ASP A 80 -1.54 23.72 3.06
N SER A 81 -1.77 22.54 3.65
CA SER A 81 -0.78 21.91 4.53
C SER A 81 0.50 21.49 3.77
N LYS A 82 1.68 21.74 4.38
CA LYS A 82 2.98 21.25 3.87
C LYS A 82 3.02 19.72 3.77
N LEU A 83 2.17 19.01 4.51
CA LEU A 83 2.00 17.56 4.44
C LEU A 83 1.37 17.08 3.12
N ARG A 84 0.81 17.97 2.30
CA ARG A 84 0.31 17.67 0.95
C ARG A 84 1.35 17.85 -0.15
N GLN A 85 2.62 18.09 0.20
CA GLN A 85 3.69 18.07 -0.79
C GLN A 85 4.01 16.62 -1.18
N PRO A 86 4.10 16.27 -2.49
CA PRO A 86 4.17 14.88 -2.93
C PRO A 86 5.33 14.08 -2.32
N LYS A 87 6.52 14.68 -2.25
CA LYS A 87 7.71 14.02 -1.68
C LYS A 87 7.58 13.78 -0.17
N VAL A 88 7.04 14.77 0.55
CA VAL A 88 6.86 14.71 2.00
C VAL A 88 5.77 13.71 2.35
N ALA A 89 4.64 13.77 1.63
CA ALA A 89 3.54 12.83 1.77
C ALA A 89 4.01 11.39 1.53
N ALA A 90 4.78 11.15 0.48
CA ALA A 90 5.34 9.82 0.18
C ALA A 90 6.23 9.30 1.33
N LEU A 91 7.11 10.14 1.87
CA LEU A 91 8.00 9.76 2.96
C LEU A 91 7.22 9.44 4.24
N PHE A 92 6.25 10.29 4.63
CA PHE A 92 5.42 10.00 5.79
C PHE A 92 4.54 8.77 5.59
N GLY A 93 4.01 8.59 4.37
CA GLY A 93 3.27 7.38 4.00
C GLY A 93 4.13 6.12 4.13
N PHE A 94 5.39 6.17 3.69
CA PHE A 94 6.36 5.09 3.90
C PHE A 94 6.60 4.83 5.38
N LEU A 95 6.91 5.87 6.17
CA LEU A 95 7.29 5.71 7.58
C LEU A 95 6.13 5.19 8.43
N VAL A 96 4.91 5.64 8.19
CA VAL A 96 3.71 5.15 8.87
C VAL A 96 3.40 3.72 8.47
N ALA A 97 3.49 3.38 7.18
CA ALA A 97 3.32 2.01 6.73
C ALA A 97 4.39 1.09 7.33
N PHE A 98 5.64 1.54 7.35
CA PHE A 98 6.77 0.81 7.92
C PHE A 98 6.62 0.60 9.43
N SER A 99 6.14 1.60 10.18
CA SER A 99 5.95 1.45 11.63
C SER A 99 4.84 0.46 11.97
N ILE A 100 3.74 0.45 11.21
CA ILE A 100 2.68 -0.56 11.34
C ILE A 100 3.24 -1.96 11.07
N VAL A 101 3.95 -2.10 9.96
CA VAL A 101 4.60 -3.36 9.56
C VAL A 101 5.58 -3.84 10.63
N ALA A 102 6.45 -2.94 11.12
CA ALA A 102 7.43 -3.23 12.16
C ALA A 102 6.77 -3.63 13.49
N ALA A 103 5.64 -3.01 13.86
CA ALA A 103 4.88 -3.40 15.05
C ALA A 103 4.26 -4.79 14.91
N VAL A 104 3.64 -5.09 13.77
CA VAL A 104 3.03 -6.41 13.49
C VAL A 104 4.08 -7.51 13.47
N TYR A 105 5.19 -7.30 12.76
CA TYR A 105 6.28 -8.27 12.74
C TYR A 105 7.03 -8.35 14.06
N GLY A 106 7.18 -7.23 14.77
CA GLY A 106 7.72 -7.20 16.13
C GLY A 106 6.91 -8.09 17.06
N TYR A 107 5.59 -7.95 17.05
CA TYR A 107 4.68 -8.82 17.81
C TYR A 107 4.78 -10.30 17.37
N ALA A 108 4.76 -10.57 16.06
CA ALA A 108 4.91 -11.93 15.55
C ALA A 108 6.26 -12.57 15.94
N SER A 109 7.34 -11.79 15.92
CA SER A 109 8.68 -12.21 16.32
C SER A 109 8.87 -12.37 17.83
N TRP A 110 7.97 -11.78 18.63
CA TRP A 110 7.91 -12.05 20.06
C TRP A 110 7.33 -13.44 20.32
N THR A 111 6.40 -13.88 19.46
CA THR A 111 5.75 -15.20 19.54
C THR A 111 6.50 -16.31 18.80
N ASN A 112 7.30 -15.99 17.79
CA ASN A 112 8.04 -16.92 16.94
C ASN A 112 9.47 -16.41 16.68
N SER A 113 10.44 -17.26 16.33
CA SER A 113 11.80 -16.78 16.00
C SER A 113 11.80 -15.71 14.89
N PHE A 114 12.52 -14.61 15.10
CA PHE A 114 12.60 -13.46 14.17
C PHE A 114 13.01 -13.87 12.76
N TRP A 115 14.01 -14.76 12.64
CA TRP A 115 14.52 -15.25 11.36
C TRP A 115 13.52 -16.15 10.61
N SER A 116 12.72 -16.93 11.34
CA SER A 116 11.60 -17.70 10.77
C SER A 116 10.50 -16.76 10.24
N THR A 117 10.20 -15.69 10.99
CA THR A 117 9.22 -14.68 10.61
C THR A 117 9.65 -13.92 9.36
N LEU A 118 10.95 -13.57 9.25
CA LEU A 118 11.49 -12.87 8.07
C LEU A 118 11.51 -13.76 6.81
N GLY A 119 11.78 -15.06 6.98
CA GLY A 119 11.86 -16.05 5.90
C GLY A 119 10.52 -16.44 5.28
N ASN A 120 9.40 -16.32 6.01
CA ASN A 120 8.06 -16.73 5.57
C ASN A 120 7.34 -15.66 4.73
N ALA A 121 8.00 -15.15 3.68
CA ALA A 121 7.45 -14.13 2.78
C ALA A 121 7.16 -12.75 3.43
N ALA A 122 7.69 -12.47 4.62
CA ALA A 122 7.46 -11.20 5.31
C ALA A 122 8.00 -9.98 4.55
N LEU A 123 9.12 -10.14 3.85
CA LEU A 123 9.77 -9.07 3.09
C LEU A 123 8.91 -8.57 1.91
N PRO A 124 8.35 -9.41 1.02
CA PRO A 124 7.36 -8.98 0.01
C PRO A 124 6.18 -8.20 0.59
N TYR A 125 5.62 -8.64 1.72
CA TYR A 125 4.51 -7.96 2.39
C TYR A 125 4.92 -6.61 2.99
N ALA A 126 6.11 -6.53 3.60
CA ALA A 126 6.66 -5.29 4.13
C ALA A 126 6.88 -4.28 2.99
N LEU A 127 7.51 -4.71 1.90
CA LEU A 127 7.75 -3.86 0.72
C LEU A 127 6.45 -3.41 0.06
N GLY A 128 5.48 -4.32 -0.10
CA GLY A 128 4.15 -3.99 -0.64
C GLY A 128 3.40 -2.97 0.21
N THR A 129 3.42 -3.13 1.53
CA THR A 129 2.75 -2.21 2.46
C THR A 129 3.41 -0.83 2.46
N CYS A 130 4.74 -0.78 2.49
CA CYS A 130 5.50 0.46 2.39
C CYS A 130 5.30 1.17 1.03
N ALA A 131 5.28 0.42 -0.07
CA ALA A 131 4.97 0.93 -1.41
C ALA A 131 3.54 1.51 -1.46
N THR A 132 2.56 0.83 -0.86
CA THR A 132 1.17 1.31 -0.74
C THR A 132 1.11 2.66 -0.05
N GLY A 133 1.71 2.77 1.15
CA GLY A 133 1.71 4.01 1.92
C GLY A 133 2.35 5.17 1.15
N SER A 134 3.47 4.89 0.48
CA SER A 134 4.22 5.88 -0.30
C SER A 134 3.44 6.36 -1.53
N VAL A 135 2.92 5.43 -2.32
CA VAL A 135 2.22 5.71 -3.58
C VAL A 135 0.87 6.34 -3.29
N ALA A 136 0.08 5.83 -2.34
CA ALA A 136 -1.21 6.41 -1.99
C ALA A 136 -1.05 7.87 -1.53
N ALA A 137 -0.08 8.15 -0.65
CA ALA A 137 0.18 9.49 -0.16
C ALA A 137 0.74 10.42 -1.27
N TYR A 138 1.63 9.93 -2.12
CA TYR A 138 2.17 10.68 -3.26
C TYR A 138 1.09 11.04 -4.28
N VAL A 139 0.30 10.05 -4.69
CA VAL A 139 -0.75 10.18 -5.70
C VAL A 139 -1.83 11.12 -5.20
N ARG A 140 -2.25 10.98 -3.95
CA ARG A 140 -3.14 11.94 -3.28
C ARG A 140 -2.59 13.36 -3.37
N ALA A 141 -1.35 13.56 -2.91
CA ALA A 141 -0.71 14.87 -2.90
C ALA A 141 -0.61 15.49 -4.30
N ARG A 142 -0.41 14.68 -5.34
CA ARG A 142 -0.40 15.13 -6.75
C ARG A 142 -1.79 15.51 -7.25
N MET A 143 -2.80 14.68 -6.98
CA MET A 143 -4.17 14.92 -7.41
C MET A 143 -4.80 16.12 -6.72
N ASP A 144 -4.35 16.43 -5.50
CA ASP A 144 -4.83 17.56 -4.74
C ASP A 144 -4.20 18.90 -5.12
N GLN A 145 -3.08 18.91 -5.85
CA GLN A 145 -2.49 20.17 -6.31
C GLN A 145 -3.49 20.88 -7.22
N PRO A 146 -3.99 22.08 -6.86
CA PRO A 146 -4.70 22.89 -7.83
C PRO A 146 -3.74 23.08 -9.02
N LYS A 147 -4.26 23.07 -10.24
CA LYS A 147 -3.50 23.50 -11.43
C LYS A 147 -2.87 24.83 -11.06
N ARG A 148 -1.61 24.81 -10.62
CA ARG A 148 -0.85 26.03 -10.36
C ARG A 148 -0.71 26.58 -11.76
N HIS A 149 -1.59 27.51 -12.09
CA HIS A 149 -1.40 28.36 -13.25
C HIS A 149 0.03 28.87 -13.12
N THR A 150 0.85 28.39 -14.04
CA THR A 150 2.03 29.06 -14.56
C THR A 150 1.82 30.57 -14.45
N ARG A 151 2.43 31.16 -13.42
CA ARG A 151 2.89 32.54 -13.45
C ARG A 151 4.38 32.47 -13.68
#